data_AF-A0A966ID60-F1
#
_entry.id   AF-A0A966ID60-F1
#
_cell.length_a   1.000
_cell.length_b   1.000
_cell.length_c   1.000
_cell.angle_alpha   90.00
_cell.angle_beta   90.00
_cell.angle_gamma   90.00
#
_symmetry.space_group_name_H-M   'P 1'
#
loop_
_entity.id
_entity.type
_entity.pdbx_description
1 polymer ?
#
loop_
_entity_poly.entity_id
_entity_poly.type
_entity_poly.pdbx_seq_one_letter_code
_entity_poly.pdbx_strand_id
1 'polypeptide(L)' 'RAIRTLMNWGIDVDEAMFLGGLSKREFLKEFEPDFFFDDQTGHCNAASSVAPTGHVISGVSNTNRSKT' A
#
# COMPACT_ATOMS: atom_id res chain seq x y z
N ARG A 1 -3.76 12.40 5.05
CA ARG A 1 -2.53 12.08 5.82
C ARG A 1 -1.53 11.30 4.96
N ALA A 2 -1.89 10.12 4.44
CA ALA A 2 -0.97 9.26 3.66
C ALA A 2 -0.24 9.98 2.51
N ILE A 3 -0.99 10.62 1.59
CA ILE A 3 -0.40 11.33 0.42
C ILE A 3 0.60 12.40 0.87
N ARG A 4 0.23 13.24 1.86
CA ARG A 4 1.14 14.28 2.39
C ARG A 4 2.42 13.70 2.99
N THR A 5 2.36 12.51 3.60
CA THR A 5 3.55 11.83 4.13
C THR A 5 4.48 11.40 3.00
N LEU A 6 3.95 10.81 1.92
CA LEU A 6 4.73 10.41 0.74
C LEU A 6 5.39 11.62 0.08
N MET A 7 4.64 12.71 -0.12
CA MET A 7 5.17 13.96 -0.67
C MET A 7 6.28 14.56 0.21
N ASN A 8 6.11 14.52 1.54
CA ASN A 8 7.15 14.99 2.46
C ASN A 8 8.42 14.12 2.43
N TRP A 9 8.32 12.87 1.96
CA TRP A 9 9.46 12.00 1.71
C TRP A 9 10.06 12.18 0.30
N GLY A 10 9.54 13.12 -0.49
CA GLY A 10 9.97 13.33 -1.88
C GLY A 10 9.49 12.25 -2.84
N ILE A 11 8.40 11.55 -2.50
CA ILE A 11 7.75 10.58 -3.38
C ILE A 11 6.62 11.29 -4.12
N ASP A 12 6.74 11.38 -5.43
CA ASP A 12 5.66 11.83 -6.30
C ASP A 12 4.57 10.77 -6.38
N VAL A 13 3.32 11.22 -6.35
CA VAL A 13 2.13 10.35 -6.38
C VAL A 13 1.30 10.78 -7.57
N ASP A 14 1.25 9.95 -8.61
CA ASP A 14 0.44 10.19 -9.80
C ASP A 14 -1.05 10.05 -9.46
N GLU A 15 -1.42 8.91 -8.87
CA GLU A 15 -2.81 8.59 -8.51
C GLU A 15 -2.89 7.96 -7.11
N ALA A 16 -3.98 8.24 -6.40
CA ALA A 16 -4.25 7.67 -5.09
C ALA A 16 -5.73 7.30 -4.97
N MET A 17 -6.00 6.07 -4.53
CA MET A 17 -7.36 5.55 -4.38
C MET A 17 -7.65 5.10 -2.95
N PHE A 18 -8.86 5.44 -2.49
CA PHE A 18 -9.36 5.07 -1.17
C PHE A 18 -10.56 4.14 -1.34
N LEU A 19 -10.34 2.84 -1.18
CA LEU A 19 -11.34 1.82 -1.53
C LEU A 19 -12.48 1.68 -0.51
N GLY A 20 -12.42 2.30 0.67
CA GLY A 20 -13.54 2.31 1.62
C GLY A 20 -14.06 0.94 2.08
N GLY A 21 -13.22 -0.10 2.02
CA GLY A 21 -13.62 -1.49 2.31
C GLY A 21 -13.95 -2.34 1.08
N LEU A 22 -13.95 -1.77 -0.13
CA LEU A 22 -14.01 -2.52 -1.37
C LEU A 22 -12.80 -3.45 -1.53
N SER A 23 -12.98 -4.51 -2.29
CA SER A 23 -11.94 -5.51 -2.56
C SER A 23 -10.76 -4.89 -3.33
N LYS A 24 -9.56 -4.97 -2.75
CA LYS A 24 -8.31 -4.63 -3.43
C LYS A 24 -8.09 -5.50 -4.67
N ARG A 25 -8.48 -6.77 -4.63
CA ARG A 25 -8.24 -7.72 -5.72
C ARG A 25 -8.95 -7.30 -7.01
N GLU A 26 -10.23 -6.92 -6.93
CA GLU A 26 -10.98 -6.50 -8.12
C GLU A 26 -10.40 -5.21 -8.71
N PHE A 27 -9.95 -4.30 -7.86
CA PHE A 27 -9.25 -3.10 -8.31
C PHE A 27 -7.92 -3.42 -8.99
N LEU A 28 -7.06 -4.23 -8.36
CA LEU A 28 -5.75 -4.59 -8.90
C LEU A 28 -5.84 -5.35 -10.23
N LYS A 29 -6.92 -6.12 -10.43
CA LYS A 29 -7.18 -6.82 -11.68
C LYS A 29 -7.45 -5.86 -12.84
N GLU A 30 -8.14 -4.75 -12.59
CA GLU A 30 -8.44 -3.75 -13.62
C GLU A 30 -7.27 -2.76 -13.81
N PHE A 31 -6.58 -2.41 -12.71
CA PHE A 31 -5.48 -1.46 -12.73
C PHE A 31 -4.17 -2.05 -13.28
N GLU A 32 -4.00 -3.38 -13.22
CA GLU A 32 -2.85 -4.14 -13.74
C GLU A 32 -1.47 -3.54 -13.38
N PRO A 33 -1.14 -3.38 -12.09
CA PRO A 33 0.15 -2.81 -11.70
C PRO A 33 1.31 -3.79 -11.97
N ASP A 34 2.47 -3.25 -12.33
CA ASP A 34 3.71 -4.04 -12.43
C ASP A 34 4.08 -4.70 -11.09
N PHE A 35 3.88 -3.98 -9.97
CA PHE A 35 4.13 -4.48 -8.62
C PHE A 35 3.08 -3.96 -7.62
N PHE A 36 2.68 -4.83 -6.71
CA PHE A 36 1.83 -4.51 -5.56
C PHE A 36 2.53 -4.87 -4.24
N PHE A 37 2.51 -3.96 -3.28
CA PHE A 37 3.08 -4.17 -1.94
C PHE A 37 2.02 -3.97 -0.85
N ASP A 38 1.98 -4.88 0.12
CA ASP A 38 1.11 -4.79 1.30
C ASP A 38 1.80 -5.42 2.51
N ASP A 39 1.37 -5.08 3.72
CA ASP A 39 1.93 -5.60 4.98
C ASP A 39 1.10 -6.75 5.57
N GLN A 40 -0.10 -6.99 5.05
CA GLN A 40 -0.97 -8.07 5.51
C GLN A 40 -0.94 -9.25 4.56
N THR A 41 -0.52 -10.40 5.06
CA THR A 41 -0.42 -11.65 4.28
C THR A 41 -1.75 -12.03 3.62
N GLY A 42 -2.89 -11.74 4.26
CA GLY A 42 -4.21 -11.95 3.66
C GLY A 42 -4.45 -11.12 2.39
N HIS A 43 -4.03 -9.84 2.39
CA HIS A 43 -4.11 -9.01 1.18
C HIS A 43 -3.15 -9.51 0.11
N CYS A 44 -1.91 -9.85 0.50
CA CYS A 44 -0.92 -10.35 -0.45
C CYS A 44 -1.37 -11.64 -1.14
N ASN A 45 -1.93 -12.59 -0.38
CA ASN A 45 -2.44 -13.84 -0.93
C ASN A 45 -3.62 -13.65 -1.89
N ALA A 46 -4.47 -12.64 -1.65
CA ALA A 46 -5.58 -12.34 -2.56
C ALA A 46 -5.07 -11.67 -3.85
N ALA A 47 -4.13 -10.74 -3.73
CA ALA A 47 -3.57 -9.96 -4.83
C ALA A 47 -2.62 -10.76 -5.73
N SER A 48 -1.90 -11.74 -5.19
CA SER A 48 -0.91 -12.55 -5.95
C SER A 48 -1.53 -13.35 -7.11
N SER A 49 -2.85 -13.53 -7.10
CA SER A 49 -3.58 -14.15 -8.21
C SER A 49 -3.82 -13.23 -9.41
N VAL A 50 -3.62 -11.92 -9.26
CA VAL A 50 -3.92 -10.90 -10.29
C VAL A 50 -2.77 -9.91 -10.54
N ALA A 51 -1.78 -9.82 -9.65
CA ALA A 51 -0.62 -8.94 -9.82
C ALA A 51 0.63 -9.49 -9.12
N PRO A 52 1.85 -9.22 -9.63
CA PRO A 52 3.09 -9.49 -8.90
C PRO A 52 3.06 -8.80 -7.54
N THR A 53 3.16 -9.59 -6.47
CA THR A 53 2.88 -9.13 -5.11
C THR A 53 4.05 -9.38 -4.16
N GLY A 54 4.50 -8.33 -3.46
CA GLY A 54 5.51 -8.38 -2.41
C GLY A 54 4.91 -8.16 -1.03
N HIS A 55 5.14 -9.09 -0.09
CA HIS A 55 4.77 -8.90 1.31
C HIS A 55 5.85 -8.11 2.04
N VAL A 56 5.47 -6.96 2.58
CA VAL A 56 6.35 -6.14 3.42
C VAL A 56 6.23 -6.61 4.87
N ILE A 57 7.29 -7.23 5.37
CA ILE A 57 7.35 -7.70 6.76
C ILE A 57 7.21 -6.50 7.70
N SER A 58 6.43 -6.67 8.78
CA SER A 58 6.20 -5.62 9.77
C SER A 58 7.51 -4.98 10.23
N GLY A 59 7.58 -3.66 10.05
CA GLY A 59 8.75 -2.87 10.44
C GLY A 59 8.88 -2.65 11.95
N VAL A 60 9.91 -1.91 12.33
CA VAL A 60 10.14 -1.51 13.73
C VAL A 60 9.11 -0.45 14.13
N SER A 61 8.53 -0.58 15.33
CA SER A 61 7.66 0.46 15.88
C SER A 61 8.41 1.77 16.05
N ASN A 62 7.90 2.84 15.45
CA ASN A 62 8.54 4.16 15.55
C ASN A 62 8.29 4.72 16.97
N THR A 63 9.31 4.65 17.84
CA THR A 63 9.20 5.03 19.27
C THR A 63 9.30 6.53 19.50
N ASN A 64 9.86 7.30 18.56
CA ASN A 64 10.01 8.74 18.71
C ASN A 64 8.73 9.50 18.32
N ARG A 65 7.84 9.71 19.30
CA ARG A 65 6.95 10.88 19.27
C ARG A 65 7.70 12.06 19.88
N SER A 66 8.43 12.81 19.08
CA SER A 66 8.54 14.24 19.36
C SER A 66 7.13 14.81 19.17
N LYS A 67 6.38 14.91 20.27
CA LYS A 67 5.21 15.79 20.31
C LYS A 67 5.77 17.21 20.26
N THR A 68 5.66 17.84 19.10
CA THR A 68 5.61 19.31 19.03
C THR A 68 4.17 19.72 18.92
#